data_AF-A0A1R2B3L9-F1
#
_entry.id   AF-A0A1R2B3L9-F1
#
_cell.length_a   1.000
_cell.length_b   1.000
_cell.length_c   1.000
_cell.angle_alpha   90.00
_cell.angle_beta   90.00
_cell.angle_gamma   90.00
#
_symmetry.space_group_name_H-M   'P 1'
#
loop_
_entity.id
_entity.type
_entity.pdbx_description
1 polymer ?
#
loop_
_entity_poly.entity_id
_entity_poly.type
_entity_poly.pdbx_seq_one_letter_code
_entity_poly.pdbx_strand_id
1 'polypeptide(L)'
;MNSISTHESFNYYSIWSSPFGIIVGKTDSFYETNFIQSITYIIAVTTNMIIMLNMIISILGDVFDEFQLNAEIYNYTEMAQVILETEQIISYLGSIENYKYLHICIYAYEVTGTEWKGRTIDMRDYLKDEFFKKYLKPSLDENHKQISEEVKNVSEEVKTVKIIENKVRVISEEMKTVCEEIKGVKNIENKVQVISEKVKTSISNLNNRVEDMEKNISNIQGSIELLPKILNK
;
A
#
# COMPACT_ATOMS: atom_id res chain seq x y z
N MET A 1 25.23 -51.87 -16.37
CA MET A 1 24.10 -52.50 -17.07
C MET A 1 24.55 -53.64 -17.99
N ASN A 2 25.67 -53.49 -18.73
CA ASN A 2 26.29 -54.60 -19.47
C ASN A 2 26.62 -55.83 -18.62
N SER A 3 27.19 -55.65 -17.43
CA SER A 3 27.50 -56.77 -16.51
C SER A 3 26.27 -57.56 -16.04
N ILE A 4 25.09 -56.93 -16.05
CA ILE A 4 23.82 -57.55 -15.63
C ILE A 4 23.23 -58.37 -16.78
N SER A 5 23.43 -57.93 -18.04
CA SER A 5 22.94 -58.65 -19.21
C SER A 5 23.82 -59.81 -19.67
N THR A 6 25.11 -59.82 -19.30
CA THR A 6 26.08 -60.84 -19.77
C THR A 6 26.36 -61.96 -18.76
N HIS A 7 25.76 -61.93 -17.56
CA HIS A 7 26.02 -62.90 -16.47
C HIS A 7 27.51 -63.09 -16.12
N GLU A 8 28.36 -62.09 -16.42
CA GLU A 8 29.78 -62.13 -16.06
C GLU A 8 29.99 -61.74 -14.59
N SER A 9 31.03 -62.31 -13.96
CA SER A 9 31.45 -61.94 -12.61
C SER A 9 31.72 -60.42 -12.51
N PHE A 10 31.21 -59.77 -11.46
CA PHE A 10 31.44 -58.35 -11.18
C PHE A 10 32.94 -58.09 -11.00
N ASN A 11 33.58 -57.59 -12.04
CA ASN A 11 34.99 -57.23 -12.05
C ASN A 11 35.14 -55.78 -12.55
N TYR A 12 36.24 -55.12 -12.23
CA TYR A 12 36.54 -53.76 -12.67
C TYR A 12 36.35 -53.58 -14.18
N TYR A 13 36.75 -54.60 -14.94
CA TYR A 13 36.60 -54.63 -16.40
C TYR A 13 35.14 -54.48 -16.85
N SER A 14 34.20 -55.22 -16.25
CA SER A 14 32.79 -55.25 -16.68
C SER A 14 31.98 -54.04 -16.18
N ILE A 15 32.42 -53.40 -15.10
CA ILE A 15 31.75 -52.20 -14.53
C ILE A 15 32.23 -50.91 -15.19
N TRP A 16 33.54 -50.78 -15.44
CA TRP A 16 34.15 -49.51 -15.84
C TRP A 16 34.82 -49.56 -17.21
N SER A 17 35.73 -50.52 -17.43
CA SER A 17 36.55 -50.53 -18.64
C SER A 17 35.74 -50.83 -19.90
N SER A 18 34.81 -51.78 -19.85
CA SER A 18 33.98 -52.15 -20.99
C SER A 18 32.99 -51.04 -21.38
N PRO A 19 32.20 -50.44 -20.47
CA PRO A 19 31.33 -49.31 -20.80
C PRO A 19 32.10 -48.09 -21.34
N PHE A 20 33.27 -47.77 -20.75
CA PHE A 20 34.11 -46.69 -21.26
C PHE A 20 34.67 -47.02 -22.66
N GLY A 21 35.06 -48.28 -22.88
CA GLY A 21 35.47 -48.77 -24.20
C GLY A 21 34.41 -48.49 -25.26
N ILE A 22 33.14 -48.76 -24.96
CA ILE A 22 32.02 -48.51 -25.87
C ILE A 22 31.87 -47.00 -26.19
N ILE A 23 32.07 -46.12 -25.20
CA ILE A 23 32.01 -44.66 -25.40
C ILE A 23 33.15 -44.17 -26.32
N VAL A 24 34.34 -44.77 -26.21
CA VAL A 24 35.52 -44.44 -27.04
C VAL A 24 35.49 -45.16 -28.40
N GLY A 25 34.46 -45.99 -28.66
CA GLY A 25 34.27 -46.67 -29.93
C GLY A 25 34.94 -48.06 -30.04
N LYS A 26 35.35 -48.66 -28.94
CA LYS A 26 35.76 -50.08 -28.90
C LYS A 26 34.51 -50.96 -28.88
N THR A 27 34.24 -51.66 -29.98
CA THR A 27 33.05 -52.51 -30.15
C THR A 27 33.27 -53.96 -29.77
N ASP A 28 34.50 -54.37 -29.46
CA ASP A 28 34.85 -55.78 -29.20
C ASP A 28 34.10 -56.41 -28.02
N SER A 29 33.63 -55.60 -27.07
CA SER A 29 32.85 -56.06 -25.91
C SER A 29 31.33 -56.01 -26.11
N PHE A 30 30.85 -55.79 -27.33
CA PHE A 30 29.43 -55.68 -27.63
C PHE A 30 28.86 -57.04 -28.06
N TYR A 31 27.98 -57.61 -27.23
CA TYR A 31 27.26 -58.83 -27.58
C TYR A 31 26.00 -58.45 -28.36
N GLU A 32 26.08 -58.45 -29.68
CA GLU A 32 24.98 -58.07 -30.59
C GLU A 32 23.67 -58.84 -30.35
N THR A 33 23.75 -60.02 -29.73
CA THR A 33 22.60 -60.89 -29.46
C THR A 33 21.70 -60.40 -28.32
N ASN A 34 22.18 -59.49 -27.46
CA ASN A 34 21.44 -59.03 -26.28
C ASN A 34 20.59 -57.79 -26.58
N PHE A 35 19.28 -57.99 -26.74
CA PHE A 35 18.30 -56.92 -27.01
C PHE A 35 18.38 -55.72 -26.05
N ILE A 36 18.57 -55.98 -24.75
CA ILE A 36 18.68 -54.94 -23.71
C ILE A 36 19.94 -54.09 -23.89
N GLN A 37 21.06 -54.71 -24.28
CA GLN A 37 22.33 -54.03 -24.52
C GLN A 37 22.21 -53.10 -25.75
N SER A 38 21.55 -53.57 -26.81
CA SER A 38 21.25 -52.77 -28.01
C SER A 38 20.37 -51.55 -27.72
N ILE A 39 19.29 -51.70 -26.95
CA ILE A 39 18.45 -50.56 -26.55
C ILE A 39 19.24 -49.56 -25.70
N THR A 40 19.99 -50.05 -24.71
CA THR A 40 20.78 -49.19 -23.82
C THR A 40 21.83 -48.39 -24.60
N TYR A 41 22.45 -49.01 -25.60
CA TYR A 41 23.40 -48.35 -26.49
C TYR A 41 22.74 -47.25 -27.33
N ILE A 42 21.58 -47.54 -27.95
CA ILE A 42 20.84 -46.55 -28.75
C ILE A 42 20.43 -45.34 -27.87
N ILE A 43 19.93 -45.59 -26.65
CA ILE A 43 19.58 -44.52 -25.71
C ILE A 43 20.83 -43.70 -25.34
N ALA A 44 21.94 -44.35 -24.98
CA ALA A 44 23.17 -43.66 -24.59
C ALA A 44 23.72 -42.77 -25.72
N VAL A 45 23.74 -43.27 -26.95
CA VAL A 45 24.16 -42.49 -28.13
C VAL A 45 23.21 -41.31 -28.37
N THR A 46 21.90 -41.54 -28.29
CA THR A 46 20.89 -40.49 -28.52
C THR A 46 20.99 -39.39 -27.46
N THR A 47 21.13 -39.74 -26.18
CA THR A 47 21.29 -38.78 -25.09
C THR A 47 22.59 -37.98 -25.24
N ASN A 48 23.71 -38.61 -25.59
CA ASN A 48 24.96 -37.90 -25.83
C ASN A 48 24.84 -36.92 -27.01
N MET A 49 24.14 -37.30 -28.08
CA MET A 49 23.88 -36.41 -29.21
C MET A 49 23.04 -35.20 -28.79
N ILE A 50 21.99 -35.40 -27.97
CA ILE A 50 21.17 -34.30 -27.44
C ILE A 50 22.00 -33.36 -26.56
N ILE A 51 22.85 -33.90 -25.69
CA ILE A 51 23.73 -33.09 -24.81
C ILE A 51 24.68 -32.25 -25.65
N MET A 52 25.36 -32.86 -26.64
CA MET A 52 26.25 -32.13 -27.54
C MET A 52 25.51 -31.06 -28.34
N LEU A 53 24.31 -31.35 -28.84
CA LEU A 53 23.51 -30.38 -29.58
C LEU A 53 23.10 -29.20 -28.71
N ASN A 54 22.65 -29.45 -27.48
CA ASN A 54 22.29 -28.37 -26.54
C ASN A 54 23.49 -27.48 -26.20
N MET A 55 24.68 -28.08 -26.04
CA MET A 55 25.91 -27.32 -25.81
C MET A 55 26.26 -26.42 -27.00
N ILE A 56 26.16 -26.95 -28.23
CA ILE A 56 26.42 -26.17 -29.45
C ILE A 56 25.40 -25.05 -29.60
N ILE A 57 24.11 -25.30 -29.36
CA ILE A 57 23.07 -24.27 -29.43
C ILE A 57 23.33 -23.15 -28.42
N SER A 58 23.75 -23.49 -27.19
CA SER A 58 24.07 -22.50 -26.16
C SER A 58 25.24 -21.61 -26.59
N ILE A 59 26.34 -22.20 -27.06
CA ILE A 59 27.52 -21.43 -27.49
C ILE A 59 27.18 -20.58 -28.72
N LEU A 60 26.42 -21.14 -29.67
CA LEU A 60 26.02 -20.41 -30.87
C LEU A 60 25.08 -19.25 -30.52
N GLY A 61 24.18 -19.43 -29.56
CA GLY A 61 23.31 -18.37 -29.05
C GLY A 61 24.11 -17.22 -28.47
N ASP A 62 25.03 -17.51 -27.53
CA ASP A 62 25.85 -16.49 -26.89
C ASP A 62 26.72 -15.72 -27.90
N VAL A 63 27.36 -16.44 -28.84
CA VAL A 63 28.20 -15.82 -29.88
C VAL A 63 27.36 -15.02 -30.88
N PHE A 64 26.15 -15.47 -31.20
CA PHE A 64 25.27 -14.75 -32.11
C PHE A 64 24.75 -13.46 -31.49
N ASP A 65 24.36 -13.48 -30.22
CA ASP A 65 23.92 -12.29 -29.49
C ASP A 65 25.08 -11.29 -29.34
N GLU A 66 26.28 -11.77 -29.00
CA GLU A 66 27.49 -10.93 -28.95
C GLU A 66 27.83 -10.34 -30.32
N PHE A 67 27.74 -11.14 -31.39
CA PHE A 67 27.98 -10.68 -32.74
C PHE A 67 26.98 -9.60 -33.16
N GLN A 68 25.69 -9.75 -32.85
CA GLN A 68 24.68 -8.73 -33.16
C GLN A 68 24.96 -7.41 -32.43
N LEU A 69 25.31 -7.48 -31.14
CA LEU A 69 25.61 -6.30 -30.34
C LEU A 69 26.87 -5.60 -30.84
N ASN A 70 27.90 -6.38 -31.17
CA ASN A 70 29.18 -5.83 -31.61
C ASN A 70 29.21 -5.43 -33.08
N ALA A 71 28.33 -5.97 -33.94
CA ALA A 71 28.31 -5.65 -35.36
C ALA A 71 28.09 -4.16 -35.63
N GLU A 72 27.24 -3.50 -34.85
CA GLU A 72 27.02 -2.06 -34.96
C GLU A 72 28.25 -1.27 -34.51
N ILE A 73 28.90 -1.68 -33.41
CA ILE A 73 30.14 -1.07 -32.91
C ILE A 73 31.27 -1.20 -33.94
N TYR A 74 31.46 -2.40 -34.49
CA TYR A 74 32.47 -2.63 -35.53
C TYR A 74 32.19 -1.80 -36.77
N ASN A 75 30.93 -1.68 -37.20
CA ASN A 75 30.57 -0.88 -38.37
C ASN A 75 30.95 0.61 -38.17
N TYR A 76 30.62 1.20 -37.01
CA TYR A 76 31.01 2.59 -36.73
C TYR A 76 32.52 2.75 -36.57
N THR A 77 33.19 1.77 -35.98
CA THR A 77 34.65 1.77 -35.82
C THR A 77 35.36 1.74 -37.17
N GLU A 78 34.93 0.86 -38.08
CA GLU A 78 35.43 0.79 -39.46
C GLU A 78 35.17 2.08 -40.23
N MET A 79 33.96 2.64 -40.14
CA MET A 79 33.65 3.94 -40.76
C MET A 79 34.56 5.05 -40.23
N ALA A 80 34.79 5.11 -38.91
CA ALA A 80 35.66 6.10 -38.30
C ALA A 80 37.11 5.93 -38.74
N GLN A 81 37.60 4.69 -38.81
CA GLN A 81 38.95 4.39 -39.28
C GLN A 81 39.14 4.82 -40.75
N VAL A 82 38.19 4.51 -41.63
CA VAL A 82 38.24 4.93 -43.04
C VAL A 82 38.22 6.46 -43.17
N ILE A 83 37.44 7.16 -42.34
CA ILE A 83 37.45 8.64 -42.30
C ILE A 83 38.83 9.15 -41.90
N LEU A 84 39.44 8.59 -40.86
CA LEU A 84 40.77 9.00 -40.39
C LEU A 84 41.86 8.73 -41.44
N GLU A 85 41.83 7.56 -42.08
CA GLU A 85 42.75 7.23 -43.17
C GLU A 85 42.58 8.20 -44.36
N THR A 86 41.34 8.53 -44.71
CA THR A 86 41.03 9.50 -45.77
C THR A 86 41.54 10.90 -45.40
N GLU A 87 41.34 11.34 -44.16
CA GLU A 87 41.83 12.62 -43.65
C GLU A 87 43.36 12.68 -43.68
N GLN A 88 44.05 11.61 -43.28
CA GLN A 88 45.50 11.52 -43.37
C GLN A 88 45.99 11.65 -44.82
N ILE A 89 45.35 10.98 -45.78
CA ILE A 89 45.69 11.10 -47.20
C ILE A 89 45.46 12.53 -47.70
N ILE A 90 44.33 13.15 -47.36
CA ILE A 90 44.00 14.53 -47.76
C ILE A 90 44.97 15.53 -47.12
N SER A 91 45.38 15.30 -45.86
CA SER A 91 46.35 16.16 -45.16
C SER A 91 47.68 16.27 -45.90
N TYR A 92 48.05 15.23 -46.66
CA TYR A 92 49.26 15.20 -47.48
C TYR A 92 49.12 16.00 -48.79
N LEU A 93 47.89 16.18 -49.31
CA LEU A 93 47.62 16.92 -50.55
C LEU A 93 47.45 18.44 -50.38
N GLY A 94 47.44 18.94 -49.14
CA GLY A 94 47.39 20.36 -48.83
C GLY A 94 46.36 20.69 -47.76
N SER A 95 46.76 21.51 -46.78
CA SER A 95 45.92 21.85 -45.64
C SER A 95 44.89 22.92 -46.01
N ILE A 96 43.61 22.53 -46.08
CA ILE A 96 42.54 23.49 -45.80
C ILE A 96 42.38 23.46 -44.29
N GLU A 97 43.01 24.41 -43.59
CA GLU A 97 42.95 24.55 -42.14
C GLU A 97 41.53 24.93 -41.69
N ASN A 98 40.64 23.95 -41.64
CA ASN A 98 39.35 24.07 -40.97
C ASN A 98 39.42 23.25 -39.70
N TYR A 99 39.91 23.89 -38.62
CA TYR A 99 39.94 23.27 -37.30
C TYR A 99 38.53 22.84 -36.89
N LYS A 100 38.31 21.54 -36.81
CA LYS A 100 37.09 20.92 -36.28
C LYS A 100 37.49 20.01 -35.13
N TYR A 101 36.67 19.99 -34.08
CA TYR A 101 36.91 19.16 -32.91
C TYR A 101 36.24 17.80 -33.10
N LEU A 102 37.01 16.71 -33.01
CA LEU A 102 36.50 15.34 -32.97
C LEU A 102 36.42 14.89 -31.50
N HIS A 103 35.21 14.78 -30.97
CA HIS A 103 34.99 14.15 -29.68
C HIS A 103 35.02 12.63 -29.84
N ILE A 104 36.14 12.02 -29.47
CA ILE A 104 36.26 10.56 -29.38
C ILE A 104 35.64 10.14 -28.05
N CYS A 105 34.45 9.56 -28.11
CA CYS A 105 33.81 8.94 -26.95
C CYS A 105 34.39 7.54 -26.75
N ILE A 106 35.39 7.41 -25.87
CA ILE A 106 35.95 6.11 -25.48
C ILE A 106 35.04 5.49 -24.43
N TYR A 107 34.75 4.19 -24.57
CA TYR A 107 33.94 3.45 -23.61
C TYR A 107 34.66 3.44 -22.24
N ALA A 108 33.94 3.80 -21.16
CA ALA A 108 34.51 3.99 -19.81
C ALA A 108 35.07 2.70 -19.14
N TYR A 109 35.14 1.60 -19.88
CA TYR A 109 35.56 0.29 -19.42
C TYR A 109 36.85 -0.21 -20.11
N GLU A 110 37.36 0.48 -21.15
CA GLU A 110 38.53 0.02 -21.90
C GLU A 110 39.87 0.60 -21.43
N VAL A 111 39.88 1.68 -20.64
CA VAL A 111 41.11 2.40 -20.27
C VAL A 111 41.43 2.25 -18.78
N THR A 112 42.42 1.41 -18.49
CA THR A 112 42.99 1.19 -17.15
C THR A 112 43.79 2.41 -16.69
N GLY A 113 43.08 3.42 -16.18
CA GLY A 113 43.68 4.59 -15.53
C GLY A 113 42.76 5.80 -15.56
N THR A 114 42.24 6.19 -14.39
CA THR A 114 41.28 7.30 -14.12
C THR A 114 39.77 7.01 -14.29
N GLU A 115 39.39 5.74 -14.39
CA GLU A 115 38.02 5.21 -14.63
C GLU A 115 36.89 5.72 -13.73
N TRP A 116 37.17 6.09 -12.47
CA TRP A 116 36.11 6.49 -11.55
C TRP A 116 35.44 7.80 -11.94
N LYS A 117 36.16 8.73 -12.57
CA LYS A 117 35.63 10.08 -12.80
C LYS A 117 34.49 10.06 -13.84
N GLY A 118 34.67 9.34 -14.94
CA GLY A 118 33.64 9.17 -15.98
C GLY A 118 32.40 8.45 -15.45
N ARG A 119 32.59 7.31 -14.76
CA ARG A 119 31.49 6.54 -14.14
C ARG A 119 30.72 7.36 -13.11
N THR A 120 31.41 8.16 -12.31
CA THR A 120 30.77 9.03 -11.31
C THR A 120 30.04 10.21 -11.96
N ILE A 121 30.53 10.74 -13.09
CA ILE A 121 29.84 11.79 -13.86
C ILE A 121 28.54 11.22 -14.44
N ASP A 122 28.61 10.08 -15.11
CA ASP A 122 27.46 9.47 -15.79
C ASP A 122 26.37 9.02 -14.81
N MET A 123 26.75 8.34 -13.72
CA MET A 123 25.80 8.02 -12.64
C MET A 123 25.18 9.27 -12.00
N ARG A 124 25.97 10.34 -11.81
CA ARG A 124 25.46 11.59 -11.25
C ARG A 124 24.48 12.26 -12.20
N ASP A 125 24.75 12.24 -13.50
CA ASP A 125 23.91 12.87 -14.50
C ASP A 125 22.62 12.06 -14.69
N TYR A 126 22.69 10.73 -14.74
CA TYR A 126 21.53 9.84 -14.68
C TYR A 126 20.67 10.09 -13.43
N LEU A 127 21.29 10.13 -12.25
CA LEU A 127 20.57 10.38 -11.01
C LEU A 127 19.90 11.76 -11.04
N LYS A 128 20.64 12.81 -11.42
CA LYS A 128 20.17 14.19 -11.37
C LYS A 128 19.12 14.51 -12.43
N ASP A 129 19.31 14.06 -13.66
CA ASP A 129 18.47 14.44 -14.78
C ASP A 129 17.37 13.42 -15.07
N GLU A 130 17.63 12.12 -14.93
CA GLU A 130 16.60 11.11 -15.18
C GLU A 130 15.86 10.75 -13.90
N PHE A 131 16.56 10.25 -12.87
CA PHE A 131 15.90 9.79 -11.65
C PHE A 131 15.18 10.94 -10.91
N PHE A 132 15.88 12.03 -10.64
CA PHE A 132 15.33 13.16 -9.89
C PHE A 132 14.22 13.91 -10.66
N LYS A 133 14.39 14.20 -11.97
CA LYS A 133 13.38 14.99 -12.70
C LYS A 133 12.20 14.17 -13.20
N LYS A 134 12.42 12.92 -13.61
CA LYS A 134 11.38 12.11 -14.27
C LYS A 134 10.58 11.27 -13.28
N TYR A 135 11.20 10.82 -12.19
CA TYR A 135 10.56 9.91 -11.24
C TYR A 135 10.32 10.58 -9.89
N LEU A 136 11.38 11.15 -9.27
CA LEU A 136 11.26 11.64 -7.91
C LEU A 136 10.46 12.94 -7.83
N LYS A 137 10.75 13.93 -8.68
CA LYS A 137 10.10 15.23 -8.64
C LYS A 137 8.59 15.15 -8.91
N PRO A 138 8.10 14.44 -9.94
CA PRO A 138 6.67 14.31 -10.16
C PRO A 138 5.96 13.60 -9.01
N SER A 139 6.58 12.55 -8.45
CA SER A 139 6.04 11.85 -7.27
C SER A 139 5.98 12.76 -6.04
N LEU A 140 7.02 13.58 -5.82
CA LEU A 140 7.05 14.53 -4.72
C LEU A 140 6.01 15.65 -4.91
N ASP A 141 5.88 16.19 -6.12
CA ASP A 141 4.92 17.24 -6.46
C ASP A 141 3.48 16.72 -6.35
N GLU A 142 3.21 15.49 -6.77
CA GLU A 142 1.91 14.84 -6.63
C GLU A 142 1.57 14.57 -5.15
N ASN A 143 2.51 14.04 -4.38
CA ASN A 143 2.34 13.87 -2.93
C ASN A 143 2.13 15.22 -2.23
N HIS A 144 2.88 16.26 -2.60
CA HIS A 144 2.70 17.60 -2.04
C HIS A 144 1.32 18.17 -2.37
N LYS A 145 0.81 17.94 -3.58
CA LYS A 145 -0.54 18.35 -3.99
C LYS A 145 -1.61 17.61 -3.19
N GLN A 146 -1.50 16.29 -3.03
CA GLN A 146 -2.43 15.50 -2.23
C GLN A 146 -2.44 15.97 -0.77
N ILE A 147 -1.27 16.15 -0.15
CA ILE A 147 -1.17 16.67 1.22
C ILE A 147 -1.77 18.07 1.32
N SER A 148 -1.54 18.94 0.33
CA SER A 148 -2.12 20.29 0.33
C SER A 148 -3.65 20.27 0.22
N GLU A 149 -4.22 19.35 -0.57
CA GLU A 149 -5.68 19.18 -0.68
C GLU A 149 -6.26 18.63 0.63
N GLU A 150 -5.63 17.61 1.22
CA GLU A 150 -6.05 17.06 2.50
C GLU A 150 -5.99 18.10 3.63
N VAL A 151 -4.90 18.88 3.71
CA VAL A 151 -4.77 19.97 4.70
C VAL A 151 -5.85 21.02 4.52
N LYS A 152 -6.25 21.32 3.27
CA LYS A 152 -7.33 22.27 2.99
C LYS A 152 -8.68 21.71 3.45
N ASN A 153 -8.96 20.42 3.17
CA ASN A 153 -10.18 19.75 3.62
C ASN A 153 -10.27 19.72 5.15
N VAL A 154 -9.17 19.34 5.83
CA VAL A 154 -9.08 19.37 7.30
C VAL A 154 -9.27 20.79 7.84
N SER A 155 -8.71 21.82 7.17
CA SER A 155 -8.93 23.21 7.59
C SER A 155 -10.40 23.63 7.47
N GLU A 156 -11.14 23.13 6.49
CA GLU A 156 -12.57 23.40 6.34
C GLU A 156 -13.38 22.69 7.43
N GLU A 157 -13.05 21.43 7.75
CA GLU A 157 -13.64 20.70 8.87
C GLU A 157 -13.35 21.37 10.22
N VAL A 158 -12.15 21.90 10.45
CA VAL A 158 -11.84 22.65 11.68
C VAL A 158 -12.69 23.93 11.80
N LYS A 159 -13.03 24.58 10.68
CA LYS A 159 -13.96 25.73 10.71
C LYS A 159 -15.38 25.30 11.09
N THR A 160 -15.86 24.16 10.61
CA THR A 160 -17.19 23.66 10.99
C THR A 160 -17.22 23.27 12.47
N VAL A 161 -16.16 22.63 12.98
CA VAL A 161 -16.02 22.32 14.41
C VAL A 161 -16.04 23.60 15.27
N LYS A 162 -15.35 24.67 14.88
CA LYS A 162 -15.42 25.97 15.59
C LYS A 162 -16.83 26.56 15.62
N ILE A 163 -17.61 26.41 14.54
CA ILE A 163 -19.01 26.86 14.51
C ILE A 163 -19.85 26.04 15.49
N ILE A 164 -19.65 24.72 15.53
CA ILE A 164 -20.33 23.83 16.46
C ILE A 164 -19.96 24.18 17.90
N GLU A 165 -18.67 24.40 18.19
CA GLU A 165 -18.18 24.80 19.52
C GLU A 165 -18.85 26.09 20.01
N ASN A 166 -18.95 27.10 19.15
CA ASN A 166 -19.66 28.34 19.47
C ASN A 166 -21.15 28.10 19.75
N LYS A 167 -21.83 27.27 18.95
CA LYS A 167 -23.24 26.90 19.19
C LYS A 167 -23.40 26.14 20.52
N VAL A 168 -22.51 25.21 20.83
CA VAL A 168 -22.51 24.46 22.10
C VAL A 168 -22.30 25.41 23.28
N ARG A 169 -21.44 26.43 23.14
CA ARG A 169 -21.25 27.45 24.17
C ARG A 169 -22.53 28.25 24.42
N VAL A 170 -23.21 28.70 23.35
CA VAL A 170 -24.50 29.41 23.47
C VAL A 170 -25.56 28.52 24.14
N ILE A 171 -25.68 27.27 23.71
CA ILE A 171 -26.60 26.30 24.34
C ILE A 171 -26.23 26.09 25.82
N SER A 172 -24.95 26.05 26.18
CA SER A 172 -24.52 25.93 27.56
C SER A 172 -24.89 27.15 28.41
N GLU A 173 -24.83 28.36 27.84
CA GLU A 173 -25.27 29.59 28.50
C GLU A 173 -26.80 29.62 28.67
N GLU A 174 -27.56 29.28 27.64
CA GLU A 174 -29.02 29.14 27.70
C GLU A 174 -29.45 28.05 28.70
N MET A 175 -28.71 26.94 28.78
CA MET A 175 -28.99 25.89 29.75
C MET A 175 -28.79 26.38 31.19
N LYS A 176 -27.81 27.27 31.44
CA LYS A 176 -27.62 27.90 32.75
C LYS A 176 -28.82 28.77 33.13
N THR A 177 -29.32 29.59 32.20
CA THR A 177 -30.50 30.43 32.47
C THR A 177 -31.74 29.58 32.73
N VAL A 178 -31.96 28.52 31.95
CA VAL A 178 -33.05 27.56 32.19
C VAL A 178 -32.91 26.88 33.55
N CYS A 179 -31.70 26.49 33.96
CA CYS A 179 -31.48 25.94 35.30
C CYS A 179 -31.80 26.94 36.43
N GLU A 180 -31.56 28.22 36.23
CA GLU A 180 -31.94 29.27 37.19
C GLU A 180 -33.45 29.45 37.25
N GLU A 181 -34.14 29.44 36.10
CA GLU A 181 -35.60 29.49 36.03
C GLU A 181 -36.24 28.27 36.72
N ILE A 182 -35.69 27.06 36.52
CA ILE A 182 -36.15 25.83 37.18
C ILE A 182 -36.02 25.93 38.70
N LYS A 183 -34.95 26.57 39.23
CA LYS A 183 -34.85 26.84 40.68
C LYS A 183 -35.96 27.79 41.14
N GLY A 184 -36.29 28.79 40.32
CA GLY A 184 -37.43 29.68 40.54
C GLY A 184 -38.77 28.91 40.62
N VAL A 185 -39.01 28.00 39.68
CA VAL A 185 -40.20 27.13 39.66
C VAL A 185 -40.27 26.25 40.91
N LYS A 186 -39.16 25.65 41.33
CA LYS A 186 -39.10 24.84 42.56
C LYS A 186 -39.45 25.66 43.82
N ASN A 187 -39.05 26.92 43.87
CA ASN A 187 -39.46 27.83 44.94
C ASN A 187 -40.96 28.17 44.90
N ILE A 188 -41.55 28.31 43.71
CA ILE A 188 -42.99 28.49 43.54
C ILE A 188 -43.73 27.23 44.00
N GLU A 189 -43.28 26.05 43.60
CA GLU A 189 -43.84 24.75 44.01
C GLU A 189 -43.89 24.63 45.55
N ASN A 190 -42.78 24.95 46.23
CA ASN A 190 -42.75 24.98 47.69
C ASN A 190 -43.76 25.97 48.30
N LYS A 191 -43.90 27.18 47.72
CA LYS A 191 -44.90 28.17 48.18
C LYS A 191 -46.33 27.69 47.95
N VAL A 192 -46.60 27.06 46.80
CA VAL A 192 -47.91 26.47 46.47
C VAL A 192 -48.26 25.36 47.45
N GLN A 193 -47.29 24.53 47.84
CA GLN A 193 -47.49 23.50 48.86
C GLN A 193 -47.90 24.10 50.21
N VAL A 194 -47.20 25.15 50.67
CA VAL A 194 -47.55 25.86 51.91
C VAL A 194 -48.95 26.50 51.84
N ILE A 195 -49.30 27.11 50.71
CA ILE A 195 -50.63 27.67 50.49
C ILE A 195 -51.70 26.56 50.52
N SER A 196 -51.44 25.43 49.86
CA SER A 196 -52.34 24.27 49.83
C SER A 196 -52.63 23.76 51.24
N GLU A 197 -51.61 23.63 52.09
CA GLU A 197 -51.77 23.24 53.50
C GLU A 197 -52.58 24.29 54.30
N LYS A 198 -52.33 25.58 54.05
CA LYS A 198 -53.07 26.67 54.71
C LYS A 198 -54.54 26.73 54.27
N VAL A 199 -54.83 26.47 53.00
CA VAL A 199 -56.20 26.38 52.49
C VAL A 199 -56.90 25.17 53.08
N LYS A 200 -56.23 24.02 53.16
CA LYS A 200 -56.78 22.80 53.77
C LYS A 200 -57.17 23.02 55.23
N THR A 201 -56.33 23.67 56.02
CA THR A 201 -56.62 24.02 57.42
C THR A 201 -57.73 25.07 57.54
N SER A 202 -57.81 26.02 56.61
CA SER A 202 -58.88 27.02 56.58
C SER A 202 -60.24 26.39 56.25
N ILE A 203 -60.27 25.45 55.29
CA ILE A 203 -61.47 24.67 54.94
C ILE A 203 -61.91 23.80 56.12
N SER A 204 -60.99 23.12 56.82
CA SER A 204 -61.38 22.33 58.01
C SER A 204 -61.98 23.21 59.11
N ASN A 205 -61.44 24.42 59.33
CA ASN A 205 -62.01 25.36 60.29
C ASN A 205 -63.40 25.87 59.86
N LEU A 206 -63.60 26.12 58.56
CA LEU A 206 -64.90 26.51 58.01
C LEU A 206 -65.92 25.39 58.17
N ASN A 207 -65.56 24.15 57.84
CA ASN A 207 -66.43 22.99 58.03
C ASN A 207 -66.87 22.86 59.49
N ASN A 208 -65.93 22.94 60.45
CA ASN A 208 -66.27 22.90 61.87
C ASN A 208 -67.26 24.02 62.27
N ARG A 209 -67.08 25.23 61.74
CA ARG A 209 -68.00 26.35 62.00
C ARG A 209 -69.36 26.16 61.37
N VAL A 210 -69.41 25.58 60.16
CA VAL A 210 -70.68 25.25 59.48
C VAL A 210 -71.41 24.17 60.25
N GLU A 211 -70.74 23.12 60.71
CA GLU A 211 -71.33 22.09 61.58
C GLU A 211 -71.89 22.68 62.88
N ASP A 212 -71.15 23.59 63.54
CA ASP A 212 -71.66 24.32 64.71
C ASP A 212 -72.89 25.17 64.38
N MET A 213 -72.89 25.84 63.22
CA MET A 213 -74.05 26.60 62.75
C MET A 213 -75.25 25.70 62.46
N GLU A 214 -75.05 24.57 61.78
CA GLU A 214 -76.11 23.60 61.51
C GLU A 214 -76.71 23.07 62.81
N LYS A 215 -75.88 22.73 63.80
CA LYS A 215 -76.33 22.33 65.14
C LYS A 215 -77.16 23.43 65.81
N ASN A 216 -76.72 24.68 65.71
CA ASN A 216 -77.47 25.83 66.25
C ASN A 216 -78.79 26.03 65.50
N ILE A 217 -78.82 25.87 64.17
CA ILE A 217 -80.04 25.93 63.36
C ILE A 217 -81.00 24.80 63.77
N SER A 218 -80.52 23.58 63.95
CA SER A 218 -81.35 22.46 64.44
C SER A 218 -81.93 22.75 65.82
N ASN A 219 -81.15 23.35 66.73
CA ASN A 219 -81.65 23.78 68.04
C ASN A 219 -82.73 24.86 67.92
N ILE A 220 -82.55 25.83 67.02
CA ILE A 220 -83.54 26.89 66.76
C ILE A 220 -84.80 26.29 66.12
N GLN A 221 -84.68 25.41 65.14
CA GLN A 221 -85.81 24.72 64.51
C GLN A 221 -86.60 23.90 65.54
N GLY A 222 -85.92 23.13 66.40
CA GLY A 222 -86.57 22.42 67.50
C GLY A 222 -87.28 23.36 68.48
N SER A 223 -86.71 24.55 68.73
CA SER A 223 -87.35 25.59 69.54
C SER A 223 -88.57 26.20 68.85
N ILE A 224 -88.52 26.41 67.53
CA ILE A 224 -89.64 26.91 66.72
C ILE A 224 -90.77 25.89 66.64
N GLU A 225 -90.48 24.59 66.53
CA GLU A 225 -91.51 23.53 66.55
C GLU A 225 -92.23 23.41 67.90
N LEU A 226 -91.60 23.84 68.99
CA LEU A 226 -92.24 23.89 70.32
C LEU A 226 -93.19 25.09 70.47
N LEU A 227 -92.97 26.21 69.77
CA LEU A 227 -93.85 27.39 69.82
C LEU A 227 -95.33 27.11 69.49
N PRO A 228 -95.68 26.38 68.41
CA PRO A 228 -97.07 26.04 68.14
C PRO A 228 -97.68 25.06 69.16
N LYS A 229 -96.88 24.31 69.92
CA LYS A 229 -97.38 23.49 71.05
C LYS A 229 -97.70 24.32 72.29
N ILE A 230 -97.07 25.47 72.46
CA ILE A 230 -97.28 26.38 73.60
C ILE A 230 -98.41 27.38 73.31
N LEU A 231 -98.54 27.85 72.07
CA LEU A 231 -99.57 28.84 71.66
C LEU A 231 -100.98 28.25 71.45
N ASN A 232 -101.14 26.93 71.48
CA ASN A 232 -102.44 26.24 71.35
C ASN A 232 -102.99 25.74 72.71
N LYS A 233 -102.65 26.40 73.82
CA LYS A 233 -103.16 26.09 75.16
C LYS A 233 -103.53 27.36 75.90
#